data_AF-A0A519C5U7-F1
#
_entry.id   AF-A0A519C5U7-F1
#
_cell.length_a   1.000
_cell.length_b   1.000
_cell.length_c   1.000
_cell.angle_alpha   90.00
_cell.angle_beta   90.00
_cell.angle_gamma   90.00
#
_symmetry.space_group_name_H-M   'P 1'
#
loop_
_entity.id
_entity.type
_entity.pdbx_description
1 polymer ?
#
loop_
_entity_poly.entity_id
_entity_poly.type
_entity_poly.pdbx_seq_one_letter_code
_entity_poly.pdbx_strand_id
1 'polypeptide(L)'
;MDMTMDFNGEMLMEFFVSMLIIGIGVALLATGMFTSYFGAGKSQKIGFALLFFGIIILVLVYLMTFGGVDAIPNQFNETTFMDALLSGVAALGGMVVGMFMILFVLMKVDTVDDLEDLDLEDLEDLDLDEELKKLEEELNEADSDDDTSEEEE
;
A
#
# COMPACT_ATOMS: atom_id res chain seq x y z
N MET A 1 -43.09 14.13 -11.07
CA MET A 1 -41.77 14.58 -10.61
C MET A 1 -40.90 14.59 -11.85
N ASP A 2 -40.56 15.78 -12.33
CA ASP A 2 -39.64 15.95 -13.44
C ASP A 2 -38.22 15.72 -12.91
N MET A 3 -37.53 14.71 -13.44
CA MET A 3 -36.14 14.37 -13.09
C MET A 3 -35.16 14.95 -14.12
N THR A 4 -35.47 16.13 -14.64
CA THR A 4 -34.50 16.94 -15.37
C THR A 4 -33.53 17.54 -14.35
N MET A 5 -32.48 16.80 -14.03
CA MET A 5 -31.29 17.39 -13.42
C MET A 5 -30.74 18.38 -14.45
N ASP A 6 -31.03 19.65 -14.25
CA ASP A 6 -30.37 20.74 -14.98
C ASP A 6 -28.91 20.75 -14.52
N PHE A 7 -28.08 19.96 -15.20
CA PHE A 7 -26.65 19.86 -14.95
C PHE A 7 -26.02 21.17 -15.36
N ASN A 8 -26.07 22.15 -14.47
CA ASN A 8 -25.39 23.41 -14.65
C ASN A 8 -23.88 23.11 -14.66
N GLY A 9 -23.26 23.13 -15.84
CA GLY A 9 -21.88 22.67 -16.04
C GLY A 9 -20.87 23.41 -15.15
N GLU A 10 -21.18 24.65 -14.75
CA GLU A 10 -20.40 25.43 -13.80
C GLU A 10 -20.38 24.81 -12.40
N MET A 11 -21.53 24.37 -11.87
CA MET A 11 -21.60 23.72 -10.55
C MET A 11 -20.88 22.37 -10.53
N LEU A 12 -20.99 21.59 -11.61
CA LEU A 12 -20.28 20.32 -11.75
C LEU A 12 -18.77 20.53 -11.82
N MET A 13 -18.30 21.54 -12.57
CA MET A 13 -16.88 21.85 -12.64
C MET A 13 -16.34 22.36 -11.30
N GLU A 14 -17.07 23.21 -10.59
CA GLU A 14 -16.68 23.69 -9.26
C GLU A 14 -16.56 22.52 -8.27
N PHE A 15 -17.55 21.62 -8.23
CA PHE A 15 -17.52 20.41 -7.40
C PHE A 15 -16.35 19.49 -7.78
N PHE A 16 -16.17 19.20 -9.07
CA PHE A 16 -15.11 18.31 -9.55
C PHE A 16 -13.71 18.86 -9.24
N VAL A 17 -13.46 20.15 -9.53
CA VAL A 17 -12.16 20.78 -9.28
C VAL A 17 -11.87 20.83 -7.78
N SER A 18 -12.87 21.17 -6.97
CA SER A 18 -12.75 21.15 -5.50
C SER A 18 -12.38 19.75 -5.00
N MET A 19 -13.14 18.73 -5.43
CA MET A 19 -12.91 17.33 -5.05
C MET A 19 -11.53 16.84 -5.50
N LEU A 20 -11.09 17.21 -6.70
CA LEU A 20 -9.78 16.83 -7.24
C LEU A 20 -8.63 17.45 -6.44
N ILE A 21 -8.68 18.74 -6.14
CA ILE A 21 -7.62 19.42 -5.40
C ILE A 21 -7.55 18.90 -3.95
N ILE A 22 -8.70 18.76 -3.29
CA ILE A 22 -8.76 18.20 -1.93
C ILE A 22 -8.28 16.75 -1.93
N GLY A 23 -8.75 15.94 -2.89
CA GLY A 23 -8.34 14.55 -3.06
C GLY A 23 -6.82 14.41 -3.24
N ILE A 24 -6.20 15.27 -4.05
CA ILE A 24 -4.74 15.32 -4.19
C ILE A 24 -4.08 15.72 -2.86
N GLY A 25 -4.60 16.73 -2.15
CA GLY A 25 -4.06 17.15 -0.85
C GLY A 25 -4.08 16.03 0.19
N VAL A 26 -5.21 15.32 0.31
CA VAL A 26 -5.37 14.18 1.23
C VAL A 26 -4.52 12.99 0.80
N ALA A 27 -4.46 12.69 -0.50
CA ALA A 27 -3.61 11.61 -1.02
C ALA A 27 -2.11 11.90 -0.81
N LEU A 28 -1.68 13.16 -0.95
CA LEU A 28 -0.32 13.58 -0.63
C LEU A 28 -0.01 13.44 0.86
N LEU A 29 -0.96 13.76 1.75
CA LEU A 29 -0.81 13.50 3.18
C LEU A 29 -0.68 12.01 3.48
N ALA A 30 -1.59 11.19 2.96
CA ALA A 30 -1.57 9.74 3.19
C ALA A 30 -0.27 9.11 2.65
N THR A 31 0.11 9.45 1.42
CA THR A 31 1.35 8.99 0.78
C THR A 31 2.58 9.51 1.52
N GLY A 32 2.57 10.77 1.96
CA GLY A 32 3.65 11.39 2.72
C GLY A 32 3.83 10.75 4.09
N MET A 33 2.74 10.47 4.81
CA MET A 33 2.75 9.73 6.09
C MET A 33 3.29 8.31 5.89
N PHE A 34 2.76 7.57 4.92
CA PHE A 34 3.22 6.22 4.60
C PHE A 34 4.72 6.20 4.24
N THR A 35 5.14 7.10 3.35
CA THR A 35 6.54 7.18 2.87
C THR A 35 7.50 7.69 3.94
N SER A 36 7.08 8.60 4.81
CA SER A 36 7.92 9.08 5.92
C SER A 36 8.03 8.08 7.07
N TYR A 37 7.02 7.21 7.25
CA TYR A 37 7.04 6.14 8.24
C TYR A 37 7.85 4.92 7.76
N PHE A 38 7.61 4.44 6.54
CA PHE A 38 8.27 3.24 6.00
C PHE A 38 9.55 3.52 5.19
N GLY A 39 9.82 4.78 4.83
CA GLY A 39 10.99 5.14 4.05
C GLY A 39 12.29 5.07 4.85
N ALA A 40 13.37 4.57 4.24
CA ALA A 40 14.71 4.55 4.83
C ALA A 40 15.66 5.51 4.10
N GLY A 41 16.46 6.28 4.84
CA GLY A 41 17.52 7.12 4.29
C GLY A 41 17.00 8.31 3.47
N LYS A 42 17.05 8.22 2.14
CA LYS A 42 16.67 9.33 1.23
C LYS A 42 15.15 9.38 0.98
N SER A 43 14.47 8.22 0.91
CA SER A 43 13.02 8.17 0.66
C SER A 43 12.21 8.75 1.81
N GLN A 44 12.68 8.59 3.06
CA GLN A 44 12.04 9.19 4.23
C GLN A 44 11.94 10.72 4.15
N LYS A 45 13.00 11.37 3.68
CA LYS A 45 13.07 12.83 3.51
C LYS A 45 12.07 13.32 2.46
N ILE A 46 11.90 12.54 1.40
CA ILE A 46 10.91 12.80 0.35
C ILE A 46 9.50 12.65 0.93
N GLY A 47 9.27 11.64 1.79
CA GLY A 47 8.01 11.48 2.52
C GLY A 47 7.65 12.71 3.36
N PHE A 48 8.59 13.26 4.13
CA PHE A 48 8.36 14.49 4.88
C PHE A 48 8.09 15.70 3.98
N ALA A 49 8.79 15.82 2.85
CA ALA A 49 8.54 16.88 1.88
C ALA A 49 7.13 16.79 1.29
N LEU A 50 6.67 15.59 0.92
CA LEU A 50 5.31 15.32 0.44
C LEU A 50 4.26 15.68 1.50
N LEU A 51 4.50 15.29 2.76
CA LEU A 51 3.61 15.61 3.87
C LEU A 51 3.48 17.12 4.05
N PHE A 52 4.60 17.85 4.08
CA PHE A 52 4.61 19.31 4.19
C PHE A 52 3.85 19.99 3.03
N PHE A 53 4.07 19.52 1.80
CA PHE A 53 3.38 20.05 0.63
C PHE A 53 1.87 19.76 0.67
N GLY A 54 1.47 18.57 1.12
CA GLY A 54 0.06 18.22 1.34
C GLY A 54 -0.61 19.14 2.35
N ILE A 55 0.06 19.43 3.47
CA ILE A 55 -0.44 20.40 4.46
C ILE A 55 -0.61 21.78 3.83
N ILE A 56 0.40 22.28 3.11
CA ILE A 56 0.33 23.60 2.46
C ILE A 56 -0.85 23.69 1.50
N ILE A 57 -1.05 22.67 0.66
CA ILE A 57 -2.15 22.64 -0.29
C ILE A 57 -3.49 22.70 0.45
N LEU A 58 -3.69 21.90 1.49
CA LEU A 58 -4.94 21.93 2.25
C LEU A 58 -5.16 23.26 2.97
N VAL A 59 -4.11 23.88 3.51
CA VAL A 59 -4.20 25.21 4.13
C VAL A 59 -4.56 26.27 3.10
N LEU A 60 -3.96 26.24 1.90
CA LEU A 60 -4.30 27.17 0.82
C LEU A 60 -5.76 27.01 0.39
N VAL A 61 -6.23 25.78 0.20
CA VAL A 61 -7.63 25.51 -0.18
C VAL A 61 -8.58 25.95 0.93
N TYR A 62 -8.23 25.72 2.19
CA TYR A 62 -8.99 26.22 3.34
C TYR A 62 -9.12 27.75 3.30
N LEU A 63 -8.03 28.47 3.05
CA LEU A 63 -8.04 29.93 2.93
C LEU A 63 -8.86 30.42 1.74
N MET A 64 -8.83 29.71 0.60
CA MET A 64 -9.64 30.01 -0.58
C MET A 64 -11.14 29.71 -0.39
N THR A 65 -11.51 28.95 0.65
CA THR A 65 -12.89 28.55 0.94
C THR A 65 -13.51 29.43 2.03
N PHE A 66 -12.87 29.50 3.20
CA PHE A 66 -13.43 30.19 4.38
C PHE A 66 -13.01 31.64 4.51
N GLY A 67 -12.06 32.08 3.67
CA GLY A 67 -11.41 33.37 3.83
C GLY A 67 -10.50 33.41 5.07
N GLY A 68 -9.51 34.28 5.04
CA GLY A 68 -8.55 34.41 6.14
C GLY A 68 -7.41 35.36 5.86
N VAL A 69 -7.21 35.73 4.58
CA VAL A 69 -6.27 36.75 4.14
C VAL A 69 -6.95 37.56 3.04
N ASP A 70 -7.06 38.89 3.21
CA ASP A 70 -7.71 39.79 2.22
C ASP A 70 -7.10 39.72 0.81
N ALA A 71 -5.88 39.18 0.70
CA ALA A 71 -5.17 38.97 -0.56
C ALA A 71 -5.67 37.75 -1.35
N ILE A 72 -6.46 36.85 -0.76
CA ILE A 72 -6.94 35.62 -1.40
C ILE A 72 -8.46 35.73 -1.54
N PRO A 73 -9.00 35.87 -2.76
CA PRO A 73 -10.44 35.88 -2.96
C PRO A 73 -11.03 34.50 -2.65
N ASN A 74 -12.23 34.47 -2.08
CA ASN A 74 -12.97 33.23 -1.89
C ASN A 74 -13.37 32.68 -3.28
N GLN A 75 -12.89 31.48 -3.59
CA GLN A 75 -13.10 30.82 -4.88
C GLN A 75 -14.10 29.65 -4.77
N PHE A 76 -14.26 29.07 -3.58
CA PHE A 76 -15.08 27.88 -3.38
C PHE A 76 -16.21 28.15 -2.40
N ASN A 77 -17.38 27.58 -2.69
CA ASN A 77 -18.49 27.56 -1.74
C ASN A 77 -18.21 26.58 -0.59
N GLU A 78 -18.45 27.00 0.65
CA GLU A 78 -18.27 26.19 1.86
C GLU A 78 -19.03 24.86 1.83
N THR A 79 -20.28 24.85 1.34
CA THR A 79 -21.11 23.62 1.31
C THR A 79 -20.56 22.63 0.29
N THR A 80 -20.25 23.11 -0.91
CA THR A 80 -19.66 22.31 -1.99
C THR A 80 -18.29 21.78 -1.58
N PHE A 81 -17.50 22.58 -0.85
CA PHE A 81 -16.20 22.18 -0.33
C PHE A 81 -16.32 21.03 0.67
N MET A 82 -17.24 21.12 1.65
CA MET A 82 -17.44 20.04 2.63
C MET A 82 -17.94 18.75 1.98
N ASP A 83 -18.87 18.86 1.02
CA ASP A 83 -19.36 17.71 0.26
C ASP A 83 -18.24 17.07 -0.58
N ALA A 84 -17.42 17.89 -1.22
CA ALA A 84 -16.25 17.43 -1.98
C ALA A 84 -15.19 16.77 -1.08
N LEU A 85 -14.96 17.31 0.12
CA LEU A 85 -14.04 16.74 1.09
C LEU A 85 -14.52 15.39 1.60
N LEU A 86 -15.79 15.28 1.99
CA LEU A 86 -16.39 14.04 2.45
C LEU A 86 -16.37 12.97 1.34
N SER A 87 -16.76 13.35 0.13
CA SER A 87 -16.73 12.49 -1.05
C SER A 87 -15.31 12.02 -1.38
N GLY A 88 -14.33 12.92 -1.36
CA GLY A 88 -12.92 12.60 -1.63
C GLY A 88 -12.35 11.60 -0.63
N VAL A 89 -12.59 11.81 0.67
CA VAL A 89 -12.15 10.88 1.73
C VAL A 89 -12.88 9.54 1.63
N ALA A 90 -14.18 9.56 1.37
CA ALA A 90 -14.98 8.34 1.19
C ALA A 90 -14.52 7.53 -0.03
N ALA A 91 -14.18 8.19 -1.14
CA ALA A 91 -13.65 7.53 -2.34
C ALA A 91 -12.29 6.87 -2.06
N LEU A 92 -11.37 7.56 -1.39
CA LEU A 92 -10.08 7.00 -0.98
C LEU A 92 -10.26 5.81 -0.02
N GLY A 93 -11.11 5.95 1.00
CA GLY A 93 -11.43 4.86 1.92
C GLY A 93 -12.08 3.67 1.23
N GLY A 94 -13.01 3.93 0.32
CA GLY A 94 -13.68 2.92 -0.50
C GLY A 94 -12.71 2.14 -1.38
N MET A 95 -11.71 2.80 -1.96
CA MET A 95 -10.66 2.11 -2.72
C MET A 95 -9.82 1.18 -1.83
N VAL A 96 -9.43 1.64 -0.64
CA VAL A 96 -8.65 0.80 0.30
C VAL A 96 -9.48 -0.42 0.74
N VAL A 97 -10.71 -0.20 1.21
CA VAL A 97 -11.60 -1.28 1.65
C VAL A 97 -11.95 -2.22 0.49
N GLY A 98 -12.23 -1.66 -0.69
CA GLY A 98 -12.51 -2.43 -1.90
C GLY A 98 -11.33 -3.31 -2.30
N MET A 99 -10.10 -2.79 -2.23
CA MET A 99 -8.90 -3.59 -2.50
C MET A 99 -8.75 -4.74 -1.51
N PHE A 100 -8.94 -4.50 -0.21
CA PHE A 100 -8.92 -5.57 0.79
C PHE A 100 -10.01 -6.62 0.60
N MET A 101 -11.23 -6.20 0.23
CA MET A 101 -12.33 -7.12 -0.07
C MET A 101 -12.04 -8.01 -1.27
N ILE A 102 -11.50 -7.44 -2.35
CA ILE A 102 -11.11 -8.22 -3.54
C ILE A 102 -10.01 -9.22 -3.17
N LEU A 103 -8.97 -8.77 -2.44
CA LEU A 103 -7.90 -9.67 -1.97
C LEU A 103 -8.43 -10.77 -1.04
N PHE A 104 -9.40 -10.47 -0.17
CA PHE A 104 -10.02 -11.48 0.69
C PHE A 104 -10.81 -12.51 -0.11
N VAL A 105 -11.56 -12.09 -1.12
CA VAL A 105 -12.28 -12.99 -2.02
C VAL A 105 -11.31 -13.85 -2.83
N LEU A 106 -10.25 -13.25 -3.38
CA LEU A 106 -9.22 -13.99 -4.12
C LEU A 106 -8.46 -14.96 -3.22
N MET A 107 -8.06 -14.56 -2.00
CA MET A 107 -7.45 -15.49 -1.05
C MET A 107 -8.40 -16.63 -0.73
N LYS A 108 -9.71 -16.40 -0.62
CA LYS A 108 -10.70 -17.48 -0.43
C LYS A 108 -10.93 -18.35 -1.65
N VAL A 109 -10.57 -17.90 -2.85
CA VAL A 109 -10.63 -18.70 -4.09
C VAL A 109 -9.31 -19.46 -4.27
N ASP A 110 -8.16 -18.79 -4.17
CA ASP A 110 -6.82 -19.39 -4.27
C ASP A 110 -6.55 -20.38 -3.12
N THR A 111 -6.96 -20.09 -1.86
CA THR A 111 -6.83 -21.08 -0.77
C THR A 111 -7.79 -22.25 -0.88
N VAL A 112 -8.83 -22.19 -1.70
CA VAL A 112 -9.75 -23.31 -1.92
C VAL A 112 -9.31 -24.14 -3.12
N ASP A 113 -8.65 -23.54 -4.12
CA ASP A 113 -8.06 -24.25 -5.27
C ASP A 113 -6.68 -24.88 -4.96
N ASP A 114 -5.84 -24.28 -4.12
CA ASP A 114 -4.49 -24.82 -3.79
C ASP A 114 -4.48 -25.84 -2.62
N LEU A 115 -5.61 -26.05 -1.93
CA LEU A 115 -5.72 -26.98 -0.79
C LEU A 115 -6.43 -28.30 -1.11
N GLU A 116 -7.03 -28.45 -2.30
CA GLU A 116 -7.63 -29.73 -2.71
C GLU A 116 -6.58 -30.70 -3.29
N ASP A 117 -5.45 -30.19 -3.81
CA ASP A 117 -4.45 -30.98 -4.52
C ASP A 117 -3.07 -31.06 -3.82
N LEU A 118 -2.92 -30.47 -2.62
CA LEU A 118 -1.71 -30.63 -1.80
C LEU A 118 -1.89 -31.83 -0.87
N ASP A 119 -1.87 -33.02 -1.48
CA ASP A 119 -1.79 -34.32 -0.82
C ASP A 119 -0.56 -34.37 0.09
N LEU A 120 -0.80 -34.07 1.37
CA LEU A 120 0.14 -34.07 2.50
C LEU A 120 0.74 -35.45 2.84
N GLU A 121 0.52 -36.47 2.01
CA GLU A 121 0.98 -37.85 2.20
C GLU A 121 2.41 -38.07 1.64
N ASP A 122 2.88 -37.23 0.71
CA ASP A 122 4.22 -37.34 0.10
C ASP A 122 5.36 -36.67 0.93
N LEU A 123 5.03 -35.91 1.97
CA LEU A 123 6.01 -35.23 2.84
C LEU A 123 6.29 -35.97 4.16
N GLU A 124 5.52 -37.01 4.49
CA GLU A 124 5.79 -37.88 5.66
C GLU A 124 6.83 -38.97 5.32
N ASP A 125 7.03 -39.27 4.03
CA ASP A 125 7.96 -40.31 3.55
C ASP A 125 9.35 -39.77 3.16
N LEU A 126 9.64 -38.48 3.35
CA LEU A 126 11.01 -37.97 3.19
C LEU A 126 11.78 -38.25 4.49
N ASP A 127 12.31 -39.47 4.61
CA ASP A 127 13.16 -39.95 5.71
C ASP A 127 14.47 -39.13 5.84
N LEU A 128 14.32 -37.88 6.29
CA LEU A 128 15.38 -36.90 6.55
C LEU A 128 16.42 -37.41 7.55
N ASP A 129 16.03 -38.35 8.41
CA ASP A 129 16.93 -38.99 9.38
C ASP A 129 17.91 -39.96 8.69
N GLU A 130 17.53 -40.60 7.58
CA GLU A 130 18.40 -41.53 6.84
C GLU A 130 19.37 -40.77 5.90
N GLU A 131 18.93 -39.67 5.28
CA GLU A 131 19.85 -38.78 4.52
C GLU A 131 20.85 -38.05 5.42
N LEU A 132 20.46 -37.62 6.63
CA LEU A 132 21.39 -37.04 7.59
C LEU A 132 22.42 -38.07 8.07
N LYS A 133 22.01 -39.31 8.32
CA LYS A 133 22.93 -40.40 8.71
C LYS A 133 23.91 -40.75 7.60
N LYS A 134 23.47 -40.74 6.35
CA LYS A 134 24.31 -40.95 5.17
C LYS A 134 25.32 -39.82 4.96
N LEU A 135 24.93 -38.57 5.23
CA LEU A 135 25.85 -37.42 5.20
C LEU A 135 26.86 -37.44 6.35
N GLU A 136 26.49 -37.94 7.54
CA GLU A 136 27.42 -38.14 8.65
C GLU A 136 28.43 -39.25 8.35
N GLU A 137 28.00 -40.32 7.66
CA GLU A 137 28.87 -41.42 7.26
C GLU A 137 29.85 -41.01 6.14
N GLU A 138 29.42 -40.23 5.13
CA GLU A 138 30.33 -39.65 4.11
C GLU A 138 31.31 -38.64 4.70
N LEU A 139 30.92 -37.86 5.73
CA LEU A 139 31.82 -36.91 6.38
C LEU A 139 32.89 -37.61 7.25
N ASN A 140 32.51 -38.70 7.94
CA ASN A 140 33.45 -39.51 8.72
C ASN A 140 34.41 -40.31 7.82
N GLU A 141 33.96 -40.75 6.65
CA GLU A 141 34.82 -41.43 5.66
C GLU A 141 35.85 -40.45 5.07
N ALA A 142 35.43 -39.20 4.78
CA ALA A 142 36.32 -38.15 4.29
C ALA A 142 37.39 -37.68 5.29
N ASP A 143 37.13 -37.77 6.60
CA ASP A 143 38.11 -37.45 7.66
C ASP A 143 39.05 -38.63 8.00
N SER A 144 38.78 -39.84 7.49
CA SER A 144 39.58 -41.03 7.76
C SER A 144 40.63 -41.37 6.68
N ASP A 145 40.62 -40.66 5.55
CA ASP A 145 41.53 -40.89 4.41
C ASP A 145 42.72 -39.90 4.33
N ASP A 146 42.92 -39.03 5.34
CA ASP A 146 44.06 -38.09 5.39
C ASP A 146 45.02 -38.35 6.57
N ASP A 147 45.26 -39.62 6.90
CA ASP A 147 46.39 -39.99 7.77
C ASP A 147 46.77 -41.47 7.57
N THR A 148 47.60 -41.77 6.56
CA THR A 148 48.78 -42.67 6.61
C THR A 148 49.20 -43.19 5.23
N SER A 149 50.30 -42.64 4.70
CA SER A 149 51.42 -43.47 4.22
C SER A 149 52.66 -42.59 3.99
N GLU A 150 53.48 -42.53 5.05
CA GLU A 150 54.88 -42.15 5.00
C GLU A 150 55.69 -43.11 4.10
N GLU A 151 56.69 -42.52 3.42
CA GLU A 151 58.08 -42.97 3.21
C GLU A 151 58.42 -44.42 2.77
N GLU A 152 59.25 -44.55 1.72
CA GLU A 152 60.66 -45.04 1.78
C GLU A 152 61.16 -45.64 0.43
N GLU A 153 62.44 -45.32 0.13
CA GLU A 153 63.39 -45.82 -0.90
C GLU A 153 63.23 -45.48 -2.41
#